data_AF-A0A3N0BSU9-F1
#
_entry.id   AF-A0A3N0BSU9-F1
#
_cell.length_a   1.000
_cell.length_b   1.000
_cell.length_c   1.000
_cell.angle_alpha   90.00
_cell.angle_beta   90.00
_cell.angle_gamma   90.00
#
_symmetry.space_group_name_H-M   'P 1'
#
loop_
_entity.id
_entity.type
_entity.pdbx_description
1 polymer ?
#
loop_
_entity_poly.entity_id
_entity_poly.type
_entity_poly.pdbx_seq_one_letter_code
_entity_poly.pdbx_strand_id
1 'polypeptide(L)'
;MLYSLLNQLIDLVKKYETEAEKPSENILEFNNWLNAELKDNVIDSFLEPEWLGKANGRSEDSVINTSLVHLYRYAKMHAKNAIADTSFSTPDEFIYLIGLASGGSMGKTALIKQNIHEKPVGTLIINRLLKKGMIEERLADGDKRSRIISITNLGTQHLKESMDKIKIASANVTEPLSQTEKMNLINLLLKLENFHWSQSEKKIG
;
A
#
# COMPACT_ATOMS: atom_id res chain seq x y z
N MET A 1 1.80 -40.32 19.62
CA MET A 1 0.70 -39.36 19.85
C MET A 1 1.20 -38.20 20.68
N LEU A 2 0.66 -36.99 20.48
CA LEU A 2 1.11 -35.76 21.12
C LEU A 2 0.49 -35.59 22.53
N TYR A 3 0.65 -36.57 23.41
CA TYR A 3 0.02 -36.58 24.74
C TYR A 3 0.44 -35.39 25.63
N SER A 4 1.69 -34.94 25.49
CA SER A 4 2.18 -33.77 26.22
C SER A 4 1.46 -32.49 25.80
N LEU A 5 1.20 -32.30 24.51
CA LEU A 5 0.46 -31.15 24.01
C LEU A 5 -1.01 -31.20 24.44
N LEU A 6 -1.61 -32.40 24.45
CA LEU A 6 -2.98 -32.57 24.93
C LEU A 6 -3.12 -32.16 26.41
N ASN A 7 -2.16 -32.55 27.25
CA ASN A 7 -2.16 -32.16 28.66
C ASN A 7 -2.00 -30.64 28.82
N GLN A 8 -1.12 -30.01 28.04
CA GLN A 8 -0.96 -28.56 28.05
C GLN A 8 -2.25 -27.84 27.62
N LEU A 9 -2.94 -28.34 26.60
CA LEU A 9 -4.24 -27.79 26.17
C LEU A 9 -5.30 -27.94 27.27
N ILE A 10 -5.34 -29.09 27.95
CA ILE A 10 -6.25 -29.31 29.08
C ILE A 10 -5.97 -28.30 30.20
N ASP A 11 -4.70 -28.03 30.51
CA ASP A 11 -4.34 -27.07 31.55
C ASP A 11 -4.67 -25.62 31.15
N LEU A 12 -4.53 -25.27 29.87
CA LEU A 12 -4.96 -23.98 29.34
C LEU A 12 -6.48 -23.80 29.39
N VAL A 13 -7.25 -24.84 29.09
CA VAL A 13 -8.72 -24.81 29.20
C VAL A 13 -9.15 -24.62 30.67
N LYS A 14 -8.52 -25.32 31.62
CA LYS A 14 -8.79 -25.10 33.05
C LYS A 14 -8.52 -23.65 33.46
N LYS A 15 -7.43 -23.07 32.97
CA LYS A 15 -7.07 -21.67 33.24
C LYS A 15 -8.11 -20.69 32.65
N TYR A 16 -8.58 -20.96 31.43
CA TYR A 16 -9.64 -20.19 30.78
C TYR A 16 -10.94 -20.18 31.58
N GLU A 17 -11.36 -21.33 32.11
CA GLU A 17 -12.56 -21.45 32.93
C GLU A 17 -12.50 -20.59 34.19
N THR A 18 -11.31 -20.43 34.77
CA THR A 18 -11.12 -19.67 36.01
C THR A 18 -10.90 -18.17 35.81
N GLU A 19 -10.26 -17.77 34.72
CA GLU A 19 -9.73 -16.41 34.55
C GLU A 19 -10.49 -15.56 33.52
N ALA A 20 -11.25 -16.16 32.61
CA ALA A 20 -12.05 -15.39 31.68
C ALA A 20 -13.26 -14.74 32.38
N GLU A 21 -13.62 -13.51 31.98
CA GLU A 21 -14.82 -12.85 32.51
C GLU A 21 -16.12 -13.61 32.17
N LYS A 22 -16.14 -14.28 31.02
CA LYS A 22 -17.27 -15.09 30.52
C LYS A 22 -16.75 -16.32 29.75
N PRO A 23 -16.28 -17.37 30.45
CA PRO A 23 -15.87 -18.60 29.79
C PRO A 23 -17.09 -19.23 29.11
N SER A 24 -16.89 -19.78 27.92
CA SER A 24 -17.92 -20.53 27.20
C SER A 24 -17.32 -21.75 26.53
N GLU A 25 -18.13 -22.77 26.27
CA GLU A 25 -17.73 -23.96 25.50
C GLU A 25 -17.62 -23.68 23.99
N ASN A 26 -17.06 -22.52 23.62
CA ASN A 26 -16.85 -22.11 22.25
C ASN A 26 -15.35 -21.97 21.97
N ILE A 27 -14.86 -22.78 21.03
CA ILE A 27 -13.44 -22.80 20.65
C ILE A 27 -12.93 -21.45 20.14
N LEU A 28 -13.79 -20.62 19.54
CA LEU A 28 -13.42 -19.27 19.08
C LEU A 28 -13.18 -18.33 20.26
N GLU A 29 -14.03 -18.40 21.29
CA GLU A 29 -13.89 -17.58 22.50
C GLU A 29 -12.67 -18.02 23.32
N PHE A 30 -12.46 -19.33 23.44
CA PHE A 30 -11.23 -19.88 24.03
C PHE A 30 -9.98 -19.42 23.26
N ASN A 31 -10.00 -19.47 21.92
CA ASN A 31 -8.88 -19.02 21.11
C ASN A 31 -8.62 -17.50 21.27
N ASN A 32 -9.66 -16.68 21.37
CA ASN A 32 -9.49 -15.24 21.59
C ASN A 32 -8.87 -14.96 22.97
N TRP A 33 -9.35 -15.62 24.02
CA TRP A 33 -8.77 -15.51 25.35
C TRP A 33 -7.34 -16.04 25.39
N LEU A 34 -7.08 -17.20 24.79
CA LEU A 34 -5.74 -17.80 24.74
C LEU A 34 -4.76 -16.88 24.02
N ASN A 35 -5.17 -16.23 22.94
CA ASN A 35 -4.34 -15.24 22.25
C ASN A 35 -4.12 -13.96 23.08
N ALA A 36 -5.02 -13.59 23.98
CA ALA A 36 -4.80 -12.49 24.92
C ALA A 36 -3.85 -12.91 26.06
N GLU A 37 -4.06 -14.10 26.62
CA GLU A 37 -3.24 -14.68 27.69
C GLU A 37 -1.80 -14.99 27.24
N LEU A 38 -1.65 -15.47 26.00
CA LEU A 38 -0.35 -15.66 25.37
C LEU A 38 0.27 -14.33 24.96
N LYS A 39 -0.47 -13.23 24.75
CA LYS A 39 0.15 -11.93 24.50
C LYS A 39 0.86 -11.38 25.74
N ASP A 40 0.36 -11.68 26.94
CA ASP A 40 1.00 -11.27 28.20
C ASP A 40 2.17 -12.18 28.61
N ASN A 41 2.20 -13.45 28.15
CA ASN A 41 3.27 -14.41 28.42
C ASN A 41 4.24 -14.66 27.24
N VAL A 42 3.96 -14.14 26.04
CA VAL A 42 4.92 -14.08 24.94
C VAL A 42 5.70 -12.78 25.09
N ILE A 43 6.72 -12.82 25.94
CA ILE A 43 7.95 -12.12 25.60
C ILE A 43 8.37 -12.68 24.23
N ASP A 44 8.26 -11.85 23.21
CA ASP A 44 8.97 -11.91 21.93
C ASP A 44 9.59 -13.27 21.56
N SER A 45 8.83 -14.09 20.84
CA SER A 45 9.43 -14.89 19.77
C SER A 45 9.09 -14.33 18.38
N PHE A 46 8.64 -13.07 18.30
CA PHE A 46 9.16 -12.25 17.23
C PHE A 46 10.66 -12.15 17.52
N LEU A 47 11.47 -12.97 16.86
CA LEU A 47 12.89 -12.69 16.74
C LEU A 47 12.96 -11.27 16.18
N GLU A 48 13.17 -10.31 17.07
CA GLU A 48 13.28 -8.91 16.69
C GLU A 48 14.37 -8.88 15.63
N PRO A 49 14.05 -8.46 14.39
CA PRO A 49 15.00 -8.58 13.30
C PRO A 49 16.27 -7.82 13.69
N GLU A 50 17.42 -8.39 13.37
CA GLU A 50 18.66 -7.64 13.51
C GLU A 50 18.75 -6.64 12.35
N TRP A 51 18.98 -5.35 12.66
CA TRP A 51 19.19 -4.31 11.66
C TRP A 51 20.48 -3.54 11.90
N LEU A 52 21.04 -3.04 10.81
CA LEU A 52 22.27 -2.26 10.84
C LEU A 52 22.10 -1.01 11.73
N GLY A 53 22.93 -0.91 12.75
CA GLY A 53 22.96 0.23 13.67
C GLY A 53 22.07 0.08 14.91
N LYS A 54 21.37 -1.05 15.08
CA LYS A 54 20.53 -1.32 16.26
C LYS A 54 21.29 -1.17 17.57
N ALA A 55 22.44 -1.84 17.69
CA ALA A 55 23.33 -1.73 18.86
C ALA A 55 23.87 -0.32 19.13
N ASN A 56 23.85 0.56 18.12
CA ASN A 56 24.27 1.96 18.22
C ASN A 56 23.08 2.93 18.41
N GLY A 57 21.88 2.42 18.72
CA GLY A 57 20.69 3.23 19.02
C GLY A 57 19.86 3.66 17.81
N ARG A 58 20.02 3.01 16.64
CA ARG A 58 19.14 3.27 15.48
C ARG A 58 17.74 2.71 15.76
N SER A 59 16.74 3.58 15.77
CA SER A 59 15.33 3.23 16.01
C SER A 59 14.69 2.43 14.87
N GLU A 60 13.60 1.75 15.17
CA GLU A 60 12.74 1.05 14.21
C GLU A 60 12.20 2.02 13.17
N ASP A 61 11.76 3.21 13.60
CA ASP A 61 11.26 4.28 12.72
C ASP A 61 12.30 4.67 11.65
N SER A 62 13.58 4.77 12.04
CA SER A 62 14.67 5.07 11.11
C SER A 62 14.85 3.98 10.07
N VAL A 63 14.78 2.71 10.49
CA VAL A 63 14.91 1.55 9.60
C VAL A 63 13.73 1.47 8.64
N ILE A 64 12.50 1.61 9.15
CA ILE A 64 11.28 1.59 8.34
C ILE A 64 11.33 2.69 7.28
N ASN A 65 11.63 3.94 7.66
CA ASN A 65 11.70 5.05 6.71
C ASN A 65 12.79 4.84 5.65
N THR A 66 13.96 4.33 6.04
CA THR A 66 15.03 4.00 5.10
C THR A 66 14.59 2.92 4.11
N SER A 67 13.93 1.87 4.61
CA SER A 67 13.42 0.76 3.81
C SER A 67 12.34 1.21 2.83
N LEU A 68 11.41 2.07 3.24
CA LEU A 68 10.39 2.64 2.34
C LEU A 68 11.05 3.41 1.18
N VAL A 69 12.07 4.22 1.46
CA VAL A 69 12.83 4.95 0.42
C VAL A 69 13.54 3.99 -0.53
N HIS A 70 14.19 2.96 -0.01
CA HIS A 70 14.88 1.96 -0.83
C HIS A 70 13.90 1.18 -1.72
N LEU A 71 12.81 0.69 -1.15
CA LEU A 71 11.76 -0.03 -1.89
C LEU A 71 11.11 0.84 -2.95
N TYR A 72 10.83 2.13 -2.66
CA TYR A 72 10.37 3.08 -3.68
C TYR A 72 11.38 3.21 -4.84
N ARG A 73 12.68 3.31 -4.54
CA ARG A 73 13.72 3.40 -5.58
C ARG A 73 13.80 2.13 -6.42
N TYR A 74 13.71 0.95 -5.80
CA TYR A 74 13.66 -0.32 -6.55
C TYR A 74 12.41 -0.41 -7.41
N ALA A 75 11.23 -0.10 -6.87
CA ALA A 75 9.98 -0.06 -7.62
C ALA A 75 10.06 0.88 -8.82
N LYS A 76 10.62 2.09 -8.63
CA LYS A 76 10.84 3.06 -9.70
C LYS A 76 11.79 2.54 -10.78
N MET A 77 12.86 1.84 -10.38
CA MET A 77 13.80 1.22 -11.32
C MET A 77 13.13 0.12 -12.15
N HIS A 78 12.40 -0.80 -11.51
CA HIS A 78 11.66 -1.86 -12.21
C HIS A 78 10.59 -1.28 -13.15
N ALA A 79 9.84 -0.28 -12.70
CA ALA A 79 8.83 0.38 -13.53
C ALA A 79 9.47 1.10 -14.73
N LYS A 80 10.62 1.78 -14.54
CA LYS A 80 11.36 2.41 -15.64
C LYS A 80 11.78 1.39 -16.70
N ASN A 81 12.27 0.23 -16.28
CA ASN A 81 12.67 -0.84 -17.21
C ASN A 81 11.45 -1.41 -17.95
N ALA A 82 10.31 -1.57 -17.27
CA ALA A 82 9.09 -2.07 -17.89
C ALA A 82 8.51 -1.15 -18.97
N ILE A 83 8.69 0.17 -18.83
CA ILE A 83 8.21 1.16 -19.79
C ILE A 83 9.24 1.54 -20.86
N ALA A 84 10.46 0.99 -20.84
CA ALA A 84 11.57 1.43 -21.69
C ALA A 84 11.23 1.39 -23.19
N ASP A 85 10.46 0.39 -23.61
CA ASP A 85 10.01 0.19 -25.00
C ASP A 85 8.57 0.66 -25.24
N THR A 86 8.09 1.63 -24.47
CA THR A 86 6.71 2.13 -24.55
C THR A 86 6.70 3.64 -24.83
N SER A 87 5.51 4.19 -25.08
CA SER A 87 5.32 5.63 -25.28
C SER A 87 5.37 6.44 -23.98
N PHE A 88 5.49 5.80 -22.81
CA PHE A 88 5.62 6.47 -21.51
C PHE A 88 7.04 6.99 -21.30
N SER A 89 7.16 8.24 -20.84
CA SER A 89 8.46 8.84 -20.52
C SER A 89 8.86 8.61 -19.07
N THR A 90 7.87 8.49 -18.17
CA THR A 90 8.12 8.23 -16.75
C THR A 90 7.07 7.26 -16.22
N PRO A 91 7.39 6.43 -15.20
CA PRO A 91 6.40 5.58 -14.55
C PRO A 91 5.19 6.36 -14.02
N ASP A 92 5.41 7.60 -13.57
CA ASP A 92 4.32 8.45 -13.07
C ASP A 92 3.27 8.78 -14.15
N GLU A 93 3.65 8.85 -15.44
CA GLU A 93 2.67 9.05 -16.51
C GLU A 93 1.70 7.87 -16.61
N PHE A 94 2.21 6.65 -16.40
CA PHE A 94 1.40 5.43 -16.37
C PHE A 94 0.46 5.44 -15.16
N ILE A 95 0.94 5.81 -13.98
CA ILE A 95 0.12 5.88 -12.75
C ILE A 95 -1.01 6.93 -12.90
N TYR A 96 -0.70 8.10 -13.46
CA TYR A 96 -1.70 9.14 -13.74
C TYR A 96 -2.79 8.64 -14.71
N LEU A 97 -2.40 7.93 -15.77
CA LEU A 97 -3.38 7.34 -16.69
C LEU A 97 -4.22 6.25 -16.04
N ILE A 98 -3.64 5.39 -15.21
CA ILE A 98 -4.41 4.40 -14.42
C ILE A 98 -5.45 5.10 -13.57
N GLY A 99 -5.07 6.17 -12.85
CA GLY A 99 -5.99 6.93 -11.99
C GLY A 99 -7.20 7.47 -12.76
N LEU A 100 -6.99 7.99 -13.97
CA LEU A 100 -8.08 8.45 -14.84
C LEU A 100 -8.90 7.29 -15.44
N ALA A 101 -8.26 6.17 -15.76
CA ALA A 101 -8.94 4.99 -16.31
C ALA A 101 -9.86 4.32 -15.30
N SER A 102 -9.46 4.26 -14.01
CA SER A 102 -10.26 3.65 -12.95
C SER A 102 -11.20 4.63 -12.24
N GLY A 103 -10.77 5.89 -12.06
CA GLY A 103 -11.49 6.91 -11.31
C GLY A 103 -12.37 7.83 -12.17
N GLY A 104 -12.24 7.76 -13.50
CA GLY A 104 -12.94 8.62 -14.43
C GLY A 104 -12.36 10.04 -14.52
N SER A 105 -13.11 10.91 -15.21
CA SER A 105 -12.70 12.30 -15.45
C SER A 105 -12.66 13.10 -14.15
N MET A 106 -11.61 13.92 -13.98
CA MET A 106 -11.46 14.75 -12.77
C MET A 106 -10.68 16.04 -13.05
N GLY A 107 -10.66 16.97 -12.10
CA GLY A 107 -9.84 18.17 -12.20
C GLY A 107 -8.34 17.88 -12.07
N LYS A 108 -7.49 18.70 -12.71
CA LYS A 108 -6.02 18.56 -12.65
C LYS A 108 -5.51 18.50 -11.21
N THR A 109 -5.99 19.40 -10.35
CA THR A 109 -5.59 19.46 -8.93
C THR A 109 -5.99 18.18 -8.18
N ALA A 110 -7.14 17.60 -8.48
CA ALA A 110 -7.59 16.37 -7.85
C ALA A 110 -6.69 15.19 -8.23
N LEU A 111 -6.36 15.05 -9.52
CA LEU A 111 -5.44 14.00 -9.99
C LEU A 111 -4.04 14.16 -9.37
N ILE A 112 -3.52 15.39 -9.28
CA ILE A 112 -2.23 15.67 -8.64
C ILE A 112 -2.24 15.26 -7.16
N LYS A 113 -3.31 15.61 -6.44
CA LYS A 113 -3.47 15.27 -5.02
C LYS A 113 -3.58 13.75 -4.81
N GLN A 114 -4.33 13.05 -5.66
CA GLN A 114 -4.45 11.59 -5.61
C GLN A 114 -3.10 10.88 -5.79
N ASN A 115 -2.16 11.50 -6.51
CA ASN A 115 -0.82 10.96 -6.72
C ASN A 115 0.20 11.46 -5.68
N ILE A 116 -0.23 12.19 -4.64
CA ILE A 116 0.64 12.71 -3.57
C ILE A 116 1.83 13.51 -4.14
N HIS A 117 1.56 14.28 -5.20
CA HIS A 117 2.57 15.11 -5.85
C HIS A 117 2.37 16.59 -5.53
N GLU A 118 3.48 17.29 -5.40
CA GLU A 118 3.48 18.75 -5.42
C GLU A 118 2.99 19.27 -6.77
N LYS A 119 2.27 20.41 -6.73
CA LYS A 119 1.62 21.00 -7.91
C LYS A 119 2.55 21.15 -9.12
N PRO A 120 3.82 21.62 -8.99
CA PRO A 120 4.71 21.77 -10.15
C PRO A 120 5.02 20.44 -10.84
N VAL A 121 5.30 19.38 -10.06
CA VAL A 121 5.64 18.05 -10.58
C VAL A 121 4.44 17.45 -11.32
N GLY A 122 3.27 17.47 -10.67
CA GLY A 122 2.05 16.94 -11.26
C GLY A 122 1.61 17.71 -12.50
N THR A 123 1.80 19.04 -12.54
CA THR A 123 1.51 19.85 -13.73
C THR A 123 2.39 19.47 -14.91
N LEU A 124 3.68 19.21 -14.69
CA LEU A 124 4.58 18.77 -15.76
C LEU A 124 4.16 17.41 -16.34
N ILE A 125 3.77 16.45 -15.48
CA ILE A 125 3.29 15.13 -15.92
C ILE A 125 2.03 15.27 -16.77
N ILE A 126 1.04 16.02 -16.29
CA ILE A 126 -0.22 16.28 -17.02
C ILE A 126 0.05 16.94 -18.37
N ASN A 127 0.94 17.94 -18.42
CA ASN A 127 1.29 18.62 -19.67
C ASN A 127 1.95 17.68 -20.68
N ARG A 128 2.81 16.75 -20.22
CA ARG A 128 3.39 15.72 -21.10
C ARG A 128 2.33 14.77 -21.65
N LEU A 129 1.39 14.32 -20.82
CA LEU A 129 0.29 13.45 -21.24
C LEU A 129 -0.64 14.15 -22.25
N LEU A 130 -0.97 15.44 -22.03
CA LEU A 130 -1.73 16.25 -22.98
C LEU A 130 -1.00 16.39 -24.32
N LYS A 131 0.31 16.69 -24.28
CA LYS A 131 1.14 16.82 -25.49
C LYS A 131 1.21 15.51 -26.28
N LYS A 132 1.16 14.36 -25.61
CA LYS A 132 1.13 13.03 -26.23
C LYS A 132 -0.27 12.60 -26.71
N GLY A 133 -1.32 13.39 -26.43
CA GLY A 133 -2.70 13.03 -26.75
C GLY A 133 -3.25 11.84 -25.95
N MET A 134 -2.59 11.46 -24.85
CA MET A 134 -3.01 10.35 -23.99
C MET A 134 -4.14 10.75 -23.02
N ILE A 135 -4.23 12.04 -22.72
CA ILE A 135 -5.35 12.65 -22.02
C ILE A 135 -5.84 13.85 -22.83
N GLU A 136 -7.08 14.24 -22.58
CA GLU A 136 -7.70 15.43 -23.13
C GLU A 136 -8.24 16.32 -22.01
N GLU A 137 -8.41 17.61 -22.29
CA GLU A 137 -8.99 18.58 -21.36
C GLU A 137 -10.28 19.15 -21.96
N ARG A 138 -11.34 19.17 -21.15
CA ARG A 138 -12.67 19.68 -21.55
C ARG A 138 -13.22 20.59 -20.45
N LEU A 139 -14.17 21.45 -20.80
CA LEU A 139 -14.94 22.20 -19.80
C LEU A 139 -15.82 21.22 -19.02
N ALA A 140 -15.96 21.43 -17.72
CA ALA A 140 -16.88 20.62 -16.93
C ALA A 140 -18.33 20.97 -17.27
N ASP A 141 -19.18 19.95 -17.29
CA ASP A 141 -20.63 20.15 -17.40
C ASP A 141 -21.15 20.78 -16.09
N GLY A 142 -21.60 22.03 -16.18
CA GLY A 142 -22.18 22.78 -15.05
C GLY A 142 -21.39 24.02 -14.63
N ASP A 143 -20.05 24.01 -14.71
CA ASP A 143 -19.22 25.18 -14.45
C ASP A 143 -18.19 25.38 -15.57
N LYS A 144 -18.50 26.31 -16.49
CA LYS A 144 -17.68 26.72 -17.63
C LYS A 144 -16.31 27.31 -17.24
N ARG A 145 -16.06 27.58 -15.96
CA ARG A 145 -14.76 28.04 -15.46
C ARG A 145 -13.86 26.89 -15.02
N SER A 146 -14.43 25.71 -14.80
CA SER A 146 -13.70 24.53 -14.35
C SER A 146 -13.36 23.62 -15.55
N ARG A 147 -12.14 23.09 -15.54
CA ARG A 147 -11.64 22.17 -16.57
C ARG A 147 -11.40 20.80 -15.95
N ILE A 148 -11.87 19.77 -16.66
CA ILE A 148 -11.65 18.37 -16.31
C ILE A 148 -10.73 17.73 -17.34
N ILE A 149 -9.97 16.73 -16.89
CA ILE A 149 -9.15 15.89 -17.74
C ILE A 149 -9.69 14.47 -17.75
N SER A 150 -9.63 13.82 -18.92
CA SER A 150 -10.06 12.45 -19.14
C SER A 150 -9.02 11.71 -19.97
N ILE A 151 -8.95 10.39 -19.81
CA ILE A 151 -8.13 9.53 -20.66
C ILE A 151 -8.74 9.43 -22.07
N THR A 152 -7.90 9.43 -23.10
CA THR A 152 -8.34 9.23 -24.49
C THR A 152 -8.33 7.74 -24.87
N ASN A 153 -8.88 7.41 -26.04
CA ASN A 153 -8.72 6.06 -26.61
C ASN A 153 -7.25 5.69 -26.82
N LEU A 154 -6.43 6.64 -27.26
CA LEU A 154 -4.98 6.46 -27.43
C LEU A 154 -4.30 6.16 -26.08
N GLY A 155 -4.61 6.93 -25.04
CA GLY A 155 -4.09 6.67 -23.69
C GLY A 155 -4.50 5.30 -23.15
N THR A 156 -5.76 4.91 -23.39
CA THR A 156 -6.29 3.59 -22.99
C THR A 156 -5.58 2.45 -23.72
N GLN A 157 -5.29 2.60 -25.01
CA GLN A 157 -4.54 1.62 -25.77
C GLN A 157 -3.12 1.44 -25.21
N HIS A 158 -2.38 2.53 -25.01
CA HIS A 158 -1.03 2.47 -24.45
C HIS A 158 -0.96 1.87 -23.05
N LEU A 159 -1.97 2.13 -22.21
CA LEU A 159 -2.12 1.47 -20.91
C LEU A 159 -2.21 -0.05 -21.08
N LYS A 160 -3.10 -0.53 -21.97
CA LYS A 160 -3.30 -1.97 -22.20
C LYS A 160 -2.01 -2.65 -22.69
N GLU A 161 -1.32 -2.03 -23.64
CA GLU A 161 -0.06 -2.54 -24.21
C GLU A 161 1.06 -2.66 -23.15
N SER A 162 1.04 -1.80 -22.13
CA SER A 162 2.08 -1.75 -21.10
C SER A 162 1.72 -2.51 -19.82
N MET A 163 0.45 -2.92 -19.67
CA MET A 163 -0.11 -3.42 -18.41
C MET A 163 0.61 -4.68 -17.92
N ASP A 164 0.87 -5.65 -18.80
CA ASP A 164 1.48 -6.92 -18.40
C ASP A 164 2.94 -6.74 -17.97
N LYS A 165 3.70 -5.89 -18.67
CA LYS A 165 5.08 -5.54 -18.27
C LYS A 165 5.11 -4.86 -16.89
N ILE A 166 4.15 -3.96 -16.63
CA ILE A 166 4.05 -3.30 -15.33
C ILE A 166 3.64 -4.28 -14.22
N LYS A 167 2.69 -5.19 -14.47
CA LYS A 167 2.30 -6.23 -13.50
C LYS A 167 3.51 -7.07 -13.07
N ILE A 168 4.33 -7.49 -14.04
CA ILE A 168 5.56 -8.24 -13.77
C ILE A 168 6.54 -7.40 -12.95
N ALA A 169 6.77 -6.14 -13.34
CA ALA A 169 7.65 -5.24 -12.60
C ALA A 169 7.19 -5.01 -11.15
N SER A 170 5.89 -4.84 -10.92
CA SER A 170 5.30 -4.72 -9.58
C SER A 170 5.44 -6.00 -8.77
N ALA A 171 5.25 -7.17 -9.40
CA ALA A 171 5.43 -8.46 -8.75
C ALA A 171 6.87 -8.66 -8.28
N ASN A 172 7.86 -8.27 -9.09
CA ASN A 172 9.29 -8.42 -8.77
C ASN A 172 9.72 -7.67 -7.49
N VAL A 173 9.08 -6.54 -7.17
CA VAL A 173 9.40 -5.77 -5.95
C VAL A 173 9.03 -6.54 -4.68
N THR A 174 8.03 -7.43 -4.77
CA THR A 174 7.46 -8.17 -3.62
C THR A 174 7.57 -9.69 -3.80
N GLU A 175 8.40 -10.14 -4.75
CA GLU A 175 8.51 -11.55 -5.13
C GLU A 175 8.84 -12.48 -3.95
N PRO A 176 9.75 -12.12 -3.02
CA PRO A 176 10.08 -13.00 -1.90
C PRO A 176 8.97 -13.20 -0.87
N LEU A 177 7.90 -12.39 -0.90
CA LEU A 177 6.81 -12.45 0.07
C LEU A 177 5.77 -13.50 -0.33
N SER A 178 5.37 -14.34 0.63
CA SER A 178 4.20 -15.19 0.55
C SER A 178 2.91 -14.36 0.45
N GLN A 179 1.81 -15.01 0.07
CA GLN A 179 0.51 -14.33 -0.01
C GLN A 179 0.09 -13.72 1.33
N THR A 180 0.30 -14.43 2.43
CA THR A 180 -0.02 -13.96 3.79
C THR A 180 0.81 -12.75 4.17
N GLU A 181 2.12 -12.78 3.90
CA GLU A 181 3.02 -11.64 4.17
C GLU A 181 2.63 -10.41 3.35
N LYS A 182 2.23 -10.60 2.08
CA LYS A 182 1.71 -9.50 1.24
C LYS A 182 0.46 -8.87 1.86
N MET A 183 -0.50 -9.68 2.33
CA MET A 183 -1.71 -9.14 2.96
C MET A 183 -1.39 -8.38 4.25
N ASN A 184 -0.47 -8.91 5.08
CA ASN A 184 -0.01 -8.23 6.28
C ASN A 184 0.68 -6.90 5.95
N LEU A 185 1.57 -6.89 4.97
CA LEU A 185 2.25 -5.67 4.53
C LEU A 185 1.25 -4.63 3.99
N ILE A 186 0.26 -5.04 3.18
CA ILE A 186 -0.79 -4.15 2.69
C ILE A 186 -1.54 -3.51 3.85
N ASN A 187 -1.95 -4.29 4.87
CA ASN A 187 -2.65 -3.77 6.03
C ASN A 187 -1.81 -2.74 6.81
N LEU A 188 -0.51 -2.99 6.98
CA LEU A 188 0.41 -2.05 7.65
C LEU A 188 0.60 -0.76 6.84
N LEU A 189 0.82 -0.87 5.53
CA LEU A 189 0.98 0.29 4.65
C LEU A 189 -0.30 1.13 4.60
N LEU A 190 -1.47 0.51 4.43
CA LEU A 190 -2.75 1.22 4.45
C LEU A 190 -3.00 1.93 5.78
N LYS A 191 -2.59 1.34 6.92
CA LYS A 191 -2.67 2.00 8.22
C LYS A 191 -1.85 3.29 8.26
N LEU A 192 -0.63 3.27 7.70
CA LEU A 192 0.23 4.45 7.60
C LEU A 192 -0.35 5.49 6.63
N GLU A 193 -0.77 5.06 5.44
CA GLU A 193 -1.36 5.94 4.43
C GLU A 193 -2.64 6.63 4.93
N ASN A 194 -3.55 5.88 5.56
CA ASN A 194 -4.78 6.42 6.13
C ASN A 194 -4.51 7.46 7.24
N PHE A 195 -3.50 7.23 8.07
CA PHE A 195 -3.07 8.22 9.05
C PHE A 195 -2.67 9.53 8.37
N HIS A 196 -1.77 9.49 7.38
CA HIS A 196 -1.33 10.69 6.66
C HIS A 196 -2.45 11.36 5.86
N TRP A 197 -3.31 10.57 5.21
CA TRP A 197 -4.46 11.07 4.48
C TRP A 197 -5.38 11.89 5.38
N SER A 198 -5.76 11.33 6.54
CA SER A 198 -6.65 12.01 7.51
C SER A 198 -6.08 13.34 8.02
N GLN A 199 -4.76 13.43 8.17
CA GLN A 199 -4.09 14.65 8.62
C GLN A 199 -3.99 15.70 7.49
N SER A 200 -3.91 15.25 6.24
CA SER A 200 -3.90 16.13 5.06
C SER A 200 -5.27 16.77 4.80
N GLU A 201 -6.37 16.08 5.13
CA GLU A 201 -7.74 16.60 5.01
C GLU A 201 -8.06 17.61 6.12
N LYS A 202 -7.63 17.35 7.35
CA LYS A 202 -7.83 18.28 8.48
C LYS A 202 -7.18 19.65 8.30
N LYS A 203 -6.13 19.76 7.48
CA LYS A 203 -5.48 21.06 7.16
C LYS A 203 -6.29 21.92 6.18
N ILE A 204 -7.41 21.40 5.65
CA ILE A 204 -8.23 22.03 4.61
C ILE A 204 -9.66 22.31 5.14
N GLY A 205 -9.98 21.89 6.37
CA GLY A 205 -11.25 22.17 7.05
C GLY A 205 -11.19 23.39 7.96
#